data_AF-S2EVQ4-F1
#
_entry.id   AF-S2EVQ4-F1
#
_cell.length_a   1.000
_cell.length_b   1.000
_cell.length_c   1.000
_cell.angle_alpha   90.00
_cell.angle_beta   90.00
_cell.angle_gamma   90.00
#
_symmetry.space_group_name_H-M   'P 1'
#
loop_
_entity.id
_entity.type
_entity.pdbx_description
1 polymer ?
#
loop_
_entity_poly.entity_id
_entity_poly.type
_entity_poly.pdbx_seq_one_letter_code
_entity_poly.pdbx_strand_id
1 'polypeptide(L)'
;MLSVIIIIKTEYSNAVNVSDDFEQYGISQMPETRYFDQYSELSAPSNTVVVYPILTQTAYEWNSIHDFYTRNCDACITVKIDKEYDPIYSTGANSFRILEFLGYDVIDDVSIDKDPNILKKYNTVILLHSEFVTQNEFFAITNHPNVIYLYPGALNSKVKINYEDQTMTLERGPSFPQSEIKNGFDWIYDNSDISENNTCDNWTFEMIYHGYMLNCTPEYLIQDSEELLKEIKRLSEL
;
A
#
# COMPACT_ATOMS: atom_id res chain seq x y z
N MET A 1 -50.87 -47.24 -42.76
CA MET A 1 -49.50 -46.76 -42.51
C MET A 1 -49.61 -45.34 -42.00
N LEU A 2 -49.37 -45.10 -40.70
CA LEU A 2 -49.33 -43.75 -40.14
C LEU A 2 -47.97 -43.14 -40.48
N SER A 3 -47.98 -41.97 -41.13
CA SER A 3 -46.77 -41.17 -41.34
C SER A 3 -46.56 -40.28 -40.11
N VAL A 4 -45.41 -40.43 -39.46
CA VAL A 4 -44.95 -39.58 -38.36
C VAL A 4 -44.16 -38.43 -38.96
N ILE A 5 -44.61 -37.20 -38.74
CA ILE A 5 -43.88 -35.98 -39.10
C ILE A 5 -42.99 -35.62 -37.91
N ILE A 6 -41.67 -35.64 -38.12
CA ILE A 6 -40.67 -35.19 -37.15
C ILE A 6 -40.43 -33.70 -37.37
N ILE A 7 -40.80 -32.87 -36.41
CA ILE A 7 -40.47 -31.44 -36.39
C ILE A 7 -39.15 -31.28 -35.64
N ILE A 8 -38.08 -30.95 -36.36
CA ILE A 8 -36.80 -30.61 -35.76
C ILE A 8 -36.87 -29.14 -35.35
N LYS A 9 -36.94 -28.87 -34.04
CA LYS A 9 -36.66 -27.53 -33.51
C LYS A 9 -35.14 -27.36 -33.48
N THR A 10 -34.62 -26.49 -34.31
CA THR A 10 -33.26 -25.98 -34.15
C THR A 10 -33.27 -24.96 -33.03
N GLU A 11 -32.69 -25.31 -31.88
CA GLU A 11 -32.29 -24.33 -30.88
C GLU A 11 -31.12 -23.53 -31.45
N TYR A 12 -31.30 -22.21 -31.53
CA TYR A 12 -30.20 -21.29 -31.78
C TYR A 12 -29.30 -21.30 -30.55
N SER A 13 -28.04 -21.68 -30.73
CA SER A 13 -27.01 -21.46 -29.72
C SER A 13 -26.91 -19.95 -29.47
N ASN A 14 -27.03 -19.56 -28.20
CA ASN A 14 -26.66 -18.22 -27.78
C ASN A 14 -25.18 -18.02 -28.16
N ALA A 15 -24.89 -16.96 -28.91
CA ALA A 15 -23.52 -16.54 -29.14
C ALA A 15 -22.93 -16.16 -27.77
N VAL A 16 -21.82 -16.80 -27.40
CA VAL A 16 -21.01 -16.40 -26.25
C VAL A 16 -20.47 -15.00 -26.55
N ASN A 17 -20.70 -14.04 -25.67
CA ASN A 17 -20.18 -12.67 -25.80
C ASN A 17 -18.67 -12.70 -25.48
N VAL A 18 -17.87 -13.08 -26.48
CA VAL A 18 -16.41 -13.22 -26.35
C VAL A 18 -15.72 -11.90 -25.98
N SER A 19 -16.33 -10.74 -26.31
CA SER A 19 -15.81 -9.42 -25.93
C SER A 19 -15.88 -9.17 -24.43
N ASP A 20 -17.03 -9.44 -23.83
CA ASP A 20 -17.29 -9.18 -22.41
C ASP A 20 -16.47 -10.12 -21.54
N ASP A 21 -16.32 -11.38 -21.97
CA ASP A 21 -15.46 -12.37 -21.31
C ASP A 21 -13.98 -11.98 -21.35
N PHE A 22 -13.51 -11.37 -22.45
CA PHE A 22 -12.11 -10.95 -22.59
C PHE A 22 -11.81 -9.69 -21.76
N GLU A 23 -12.74 -8.73 -21.72
CA GLU A 23 -12.63 -7.53 -20.88
C GLU A 23 -12.67 -7.91 -19.39
N GLN A 24 -13.61 -8.77 -18.99
CA GLN A 24 -13.70 -9.28 -17.64
C GLN A 24 -12.47 -10.10 -17.23
N TYR A 25 -11.92 -10.90 -18.14
CA TYR A 25 -10.66 -11.61 -17.92
C TYR A 25 -9.48 -10.64 -17.80
N GLY A 26 -9.42 -9.60 -18.63
CA GLY A 26 -8.41 -8.54 -18.53
C GLY A 26 -8.44 -7.85 -17.16
N ILE A 27 -9.62 -7.42 -16.71
CA ILE A 27 -9.83 -6.82 -15.38
C ILE A 27 -9.45 -7.80 -14.25
N SER A 28 -9.67 -9.10 -14.42
CA SER A 28 -9.25 -10.08 -13.40
C SER A 28 -7.73 -10.13 -13.19
N GLN A 29 -6.95 -9.84 -14.24
CA GLN A 29 -5.49 -9.85 -14.17
C GLN A 29 -4.94 -8.48 -13.77
N MET A 30 -5.54 -7.42 -14.30
CA MET A 30 -5.17 -6.02 -14.07
C MET A 30 -6.41 -5.23 -13.59
N PRO A 31 -6.84 -5.35 -12.32
CA PRO A 31 -8.06 -4.70 -11.83
C PRO A 31 -8.07 -3.20 -12.05
N GLU A 32 -6.89 -2.56 -12.02
CA GLU A 32 -6.68 -1.15 -12.28
C GLU A 32 -7.21 -0.68 -13.65
N THR A 33 -7.26 -1.55 -14.66
CA THR A 33 -7.70 -1.18 -16.01
C THR A 33 -9.18 -0.83 -16.09
N ARG A 34 -9.98 -1.14 -15.06
CA ARG A 34 -11.38 -0.71 -15.00
C ARG A 34 -11.55 0.81 -15.01
N TYR A 35 -10.51 1.56 -14.67
CA TYR A 35 -10.49 3.01 -14.63
C TYR A 35 -9.94 3.65 -15.90
N PHE A 36 -9.81 2.90 -17.01
CA PHE A 36 -9.32 3.48 -18.27
C PHE A 36 -10.15 4.68 -18.74
N ASP A 37 -11.49 4.60 -18.64
CA ASP A 37 -12.38 5.67 -19.08
C ASP A 37 -12.33 6.89 -18.14
N GLN A 38 -12.16 6.66 -16.83
CA GLN A 38 -12.03 7.71 -15.81
C GLN A 38 -10.58 8.17 -15.59
N TYR A 39 -9.60 7.63 -16.33
CA TYR A 39 -8.18 7.88 -16.07
C TYR A 39 -7.87 9.37 -15.96
N SER A 40 -8.37 10.18 -16.90
CA SER A 40 -8.12 11.63 -16.92
C SER A 40 -8.67 12.37 -15.69
N GLU A 41 -9.74 11.86 -15.09
CA GLU A 41 -10.34 12.41 -13.88
C GLU A 41 -9.55 11.97 -12.63
N LEU A 42 -9.05 10.73 -12.62
CA LEU A 42 -8.37 10.12 -11.47
C LEU A 42 -6.84 10.28 -11.50
N SER A 43 -6.27 10.74 -12.61
CA SER A 43 -4.82 10.81 -12.81
C SER A 43 -4.16 11.66 -11.73
N ALA A 44 -2.94 11.26 -11.37
CA ALA A 44 -2.14 11.87 -10.33
C ALA A 44 -2.02 13.40 -10.50
N PRO A 45 -2.15 14.16 -9.39
CA PRO A 45 -1.73 15.56 -9.37
C PRO A 45 -0.23 15.69 -9.61
N SER A 46 0.20 16.84 -10.12
CA SER A 46 1.62 17.11 -10.33
C SER A 46 2.40 17.13 -9.00
N ASN A 47 3.61 16.59 -9.01
CA ASN A 47 4.50 16.54 -7.86
C ASN A 47 3.91 15.81 -6.65
N THR A 48 3.16 14.73 -6.87
CA THR A 48 2.72 13.80 -5.83
C THR A 48 3.48 12.50 -5.95
N VAL A 49 4.00 12.00 -4.82
CA VAL A 49 4.76 10.76 -4.78
C VAL A 49 4.13 9.74 -3.85
N VAL A 50 4.17 8.46 -4.24
CA VAL A 50 3.86 7.30 -3.42
C VAL A 50 5.16 6.69 -2.92
N VAL A 51 5.24 6.47 -1.61
CA VAL A 51 6.36 5.81 -0.95
C VAL A 51 6.06 4.33 -0.82
N TYR A 52 6.86 3.53 -1.50
CA TYR A 52 6.80 2.08 -1.41
C TYR A 52 7.68 1.57 -0.26
N PRO A 53 7.15 0.74 0.66
CA PRO A 53 7.79 0.41 1.92
C PRO A 53 8.66 -0.85 1.82
N ILE A 54 9.84 -0.75 1.20
CA ILE A 54 10.76 -1.89 1.05
C ILE A 54 11.20 -2.45 2.40
N LEU A 55 11.35 -1.58 3.41
CA LEU A 55 11.74 -2.02 4.76
C LEU A 55 10.64 -2.81 5.44
N THR A 56 9.37 -2.40 5.29
CA THR A 56 8.24 -3.20 5.78
C THR A 56 8.14 -4.51 5.01
N GLN A 57 8.23 -4.50 3.68
CA GLN A 57 8.23 -5.73 2.88
C GLN A 57 9.29 -6.72 3.40
N THR A 58 10.52 -6.25 3.55
CA THR A 58 11.63 -7.03 4.12
C THR A 58 11.31 -7.58 5.51
N ALA A 59 10.65 -6.80 6.37
CA ALA A 59 10.36 -7.18 7.75
C ALA A 59 9.35 -8.35 7.84
N TYR A 60 8.47 -8.46 6.85
CA TYR A 60 7.42 -9.47 6.77
C TYR A 60 7.83 -10.75 6.03
N GLU A 61 9.02 -10.77 5.42
CA GLU A 61 9.60 -11.98 4.84
C GLU A 61 9.82 -13.09 5.87
N TRP A 62 9.96 -14.32 5.38
CA TRP A 62 10.21 -15.46 6.25
C TRP A 62 11.60 -15.38 6.92
N ASN A 63 11.66 -15.66 8.22
CA ASN A 63 12.81 -15.44 9.09
C ASN A 63 13.23 -13.95 9.17
N SER A 64 12.27 -13.04 9.15
CA SER A 64 12.49 -11.60 9.36
C SER A 64 11.92 -11.06 10.68
N ILE A 65 11.91 -9.73 10.84
CA ILE A 65 11.56 -9.05 12.10
C ILE A 65 10.13 -9.39 12.56
N HIS A 66 9.19 -9.65 11.65
CA HIS A 66 7.85 -10.10 12.02
C HIS A 66 7.87 -11.47 12.73
N ASP A 67 8.77 -12.39 12.33
CA ASP A 67 8.95 -13.67 13.03
C ASP A 67 9.52 -13.49 14.44
N PHE A 68 10.29 -12.42 14.67
CA PHE A 68 10.70 -12.03 16.02
C PHE A 68 9.49 -11.59 16.86
N TYR A 69 8.62 -10.73 16.34
CA TYR A 69 7.42 -10.28 17.06
C TYR A 69 6.43 -11.42 17.36
N THR A 70 6.31 -12.39 16.45
CA THR A 70 5.44 -13.57 16.62
C THR A 70 6.08 -14.69 17.45
N ARG A 71 7.31 -14.49 17.96
CA ARG A 71 8.10 -15.47 18.74
C ARG A 71 8.45 -16.75 17.99
N ASN A 72 8.48 -16.67 16.67
CA ASN A 72 8.92 -17.74 15.78
C ASN A 72 10.44 -17.71 15.55
N CYS A 73 11.12 -16.59 15.82
CA CYS A 73 12.57 -16.46 15.71
C CYS A 73 13.19 -15.41 16.66
N ASP A 74 13.99 -15.84 17.64
CA ASP A 74 14.64 -14.93 18.59
C ASP A 74 15.80 -14.11 17.98
N ALA A 75 16.38 -14.57 16.87
CA ALA A 75 17.56 -13.96 16.25
C ALA A 75 17.24 -13.03 15.06
N CYS A 76 15.97 -12.94 14.65
CA CYS A 76 15.55 -12.28 13.40
C CYS A 76 15.39 -10.75 13.53
N ILE A 77 16.07 -10.13 14.48
CA ILE A 77 16.10 -8.66 14.65
C ILE A 77 17.05 -7.97 13.67
N THR A 78 17.90 -8.72 12.95
CA THR A 78 18.76 -8.22 11.87
C THR A 78 18.61 -9.09 10.64
N VAL A 79 18.22 -8.50 9.53
CA VAL A 79 17.79 -9.21 8.32
C VAL A 79 18.40 -8.58 7.08
N LYS A 80 18.52 -9.33 5.98
CA LYS A 80 18.95 -8.76 4.70
C LYS A 80 17.78 -8.03 4.05
N ILE A 81 18.06 -6.84 3.52
CA ILE A 81 17.07 -6.03 2.80
C ILE A 81 16.82 -6.66 1.43
N ASP A 82 15.56 -6.95 1.15
CA ASP A 82 15.12 -7.20 -0.22
C ASP A 82 15.04 -5.86 -0.95
N LYS A 83 15.51 -5.79 -2.19
CA LYS A 83 15.55 -4.54 -2.96
C LYS A 83 14.54 -4.54 -4.09
N GLU A 84 13.92 -5.67 -4.37
CA GLU A 84 12.95 -5.77 -5.44
C GLU A 84 11.55 -5.51 -4.87
N TYR A 85 10.76 -4.75 -5.63
CA TYR A 85 9.34 -4.60 -5.34
C TYR A 85 8.70 -5.98 -5.44
N ASP A 86 8.04 -6.43 -4.37
CA ASP A 86 7.21 -7.63 -4.46
C ASP A 86 5.78 -7.23 -4.88
N PRO A 87 5.35 -7.54 -6.11
CA PRO A 87 3.99 -7.25 -6.57
C PRO A 87 2.91 -8.05 -5.83
N ILE A 88 3.29 -9.03 -4.99
CA ILE A 88 2.41 -9.88 -4.17
C ILE A 88 2.46 -9.45 -2.69
N TYR A 89 3.28 -8.45 -2.31
CA TYR A 89 3.32 -7.94 -0.95
C TYR A 89 1.91 -7.54 -0.47
N SER A 90 1.34 -8.34 0.42
CA SER A 90 -0.12 -8.45 0.55
C SER A 90 -0.82 -7.17 1.02
N THR A 91 -0.11 -6.29 1.73
CA THR A 91 -0.68 -5.07 2.32
C THR A 91 0.03 -3.86 1.72
N GLY A 92 -0.56 -3.27 0.70
CA GLY A 92 0.03 -2.17 -0.06
C GLY A 92 0.08 -2.44 -1.55
N ALA A 93 0.12 -3.70 -2.00
CA ALA A 93 0.24 -4.05 -3.41
C ALA A 93 -0.93 -3.50 -4.25
N ASN A 94 -2.17 -3.60 -3.77
CA ASN A 94 -3.32 -3.11 -4.54
C ASN A 94 -3.27 -1.58 -4.69
N SER A 95 -2.88 -0.87 -3.63
CA SER A 95 -2.68 0.58 -3.66
C SER A 95 -1.52 0.98 -4.58
N PHE A 96 -0.40 0.27 -4.51
CA PHE A 96 0.75 0.49 -5.38
C PHE A 96 0.34 0.38 -6.85
N ARG A 97 -0.32 -0.72 -7.23
CA ARG A 97 -0.76 -0.98 -8.60
C ARG A 97 -1.70 0.10 -9.14
N ILE A 98 -2.74 0.47 -8.38
CA ILE A 98 -3.71 1.45 -8.86
C ILE A 98 -3.12 2.86 -8.91
N LEU A 99 -2.29 3.25 -7.95
CA LEU A 99 -1.69 4.59 -7.94
C LEU A 99 -0.58 4.71 -9.00
N GLU A 100 0.23 3.66 -9.20
CA GLU A 100 1.18 3.63 -10.32
C GLU A 100 0.43 3.71 -11.66
N PHE A 101 -0.65 2.94 -11.83
CA PHE A 101 -1.50 3.01 -13.01
C PHE A 101 -2.01 4.43 -13.25
N LEU A 102 -2.51 5.12 -12.22
CA LEU A 102 -3.01 6.49 -12.32
C LEU A 102 -1.91 7.56 -12.52
N GLY A 103 -0.64 7.14 -12.63
CA GLY A 103 0.49 7.99 -12.98
C GLY A 103 1.09 8.75 -11.79
N TYR A 104 0.93 8.25 -10.56
CA TYR A 104 1.63 8.80 -9.41
C TYR A 104 3.11 8.43 -9.50
N ASP A 105 4.01 9.37 -9.17
CA ASP A 105 5.43 9.05 -9.06
C ASP A 105 5.63 8.06 -7.91
N VAL A 106 6.59 7.13 -8.05
CA VAL A 106 6.92 6.13 -7.01
C VAL A 106 8.38 6.28 -6.62
N ILE A 107 8.63 6.27 -5.31
CA ILE A 107 9.98 6.12 -4.73
C ILE A 107 9.95 5.05 -3.64
N ASP A 108 11.08 4.39 -3.41
CA ASP A 108 11.26 3.49 -2.27
C ASP A 108 11.72 4.24 -1.01
N ASP A 109 11.34 3.71 0.15
CA ASP A 109 11.69 4.22 1.48
C ASP A 109 13.21 4.18 1.78
N VAL A 110 13.94 3.20 1.23
CA VAL A 110 15.41 3.12 1.31
C VAL A 110 16.08 4.32 0.60
N SER A 111 15.52 4.79 -0.52
CA SER A 111 15.98 5.99 -1.20
C SER A 111 15.75 7.25 -0.37
N ILE A 112 14.68 7.30 0.44
CA ILE A 112 14.41 8.39 1.38
C ILE A 112 15.42 8.39 2.53
N ASP A 113 15.79 7.23 3.10
CA ASP A 113 16.83 7.18 4.14
C ASP A 113 18.18 7.71 3.62
N LYS A 114 18.55 7.38 2.36
CA LYS A 114 19.80 7.86 1.74
C LYS A 114 19.80 9.36 1.47
N ASP A 115 18.69 9.89 0.96
CA ASP A 115 18.54 11.33 0.70
C ASP A 115 17.14 11.82 1.09
N PRO A 116 16.96 12.23 2.37
CA PRO A 116 15.70 12.79 2.86
C PRO A 116 15.20 14.01 2.08
N ASN A 117 16.09 14.72 1.36
CA ASN A 117 15.69 15.89 0.59
C ASN A 117 14.94 15.53 -0.69
N ILE A 118 14.91 14.26 -1.10
CA ILE A 118 14.14 13.83 -2.27
C ILE A 118 12.66 14.20 -2.14
N LEU A 119 12.11 14.16 -0.92
CA LEU A 119 10.72 14.50 -0.64
C LEU A 119 10.40 15.99 -0.92
N LYS A 120 11.40 16.89 -0.86
CA LYS A 120 11.20 18.33 -1.10
C LYS A 120 10.84 18.66 -2.55
N LYS A 121 10.96 17.71 -3.47
CA LYS A 121 10.54 17.85 -4.87
C LYS A 121 9.03 17.72 -5.03
N TYR A 122 8.37 17.16 -4.02
CA TYR A 122 6.96 16.81 -4.05
C TYR A 122 6.17 17.78 -3.17
N ASN A 123 4.94 18.07 -3.60
CA ASN A 123 3.97 18.83 -2.83
C ASN A 123 3.26 17.93 -1.82
N THR A 124 3.06 16.66 -2.20
CA THR A 124 2.35 15.65 -1.40
C THR A 124 3.12 14.34 -1.41
N VAL A 125 3.18 13.70 -0.24
CA VAL A 125 3.74 12.36 -0.06
C VAL A 125 2.62 11.41 0.39
N ILE A 126 2.43 10.30 -0.31
CA ILE A 126 1.48 9.24 0.06
C ILE A 126 2.28 8.06 0.59
N LEU A 127 2.10 7.72 1.86
CA LEU A 127 2.69 6.54 2.47
C LEU A 127 1.77 5.33 2.29
N LEU A 128 2.30 4.24 1.73
CA LEU A 128 1.69 2.92 1.85
C LEU A 128 1.98 2.34 3.24
N HIS A 129 1.94 1.01 3.40
CA HIS A 129 2.14 0.31 4.68
C HIS A 129 3.60 0.39 5.19
N SER A 130 4.02 1.58 5.60
CA SER A 130 5.39 1.92 6.03
C SER A 130 5.55 1.75 7.54
N GLU A 131 5.36 0.53 8.06
CA GLU A 131 5.47 0.22 9.49
C GLU A 131 6.92 0.32 10.00
N PHE A 132 7.88 -0.24 9.25
CA PHE A 132 9.29 -0.24 9.61
C PHE A 132 10.02 0.86 8.86
N VAL A 133 10.57 1.84 9.57
CA VAL A 133 11.25 2.99 8.95
C VAL A 133 12.52 3.36 9.71
N THR A 134 13.44 4.02 9.03
CA THR A 134 14.61 4.61 9.68
C THR A 134 14.27 5.95 10.37
N GLN A 135 15.22 6.43 11.17
CA GLN A 135 15.10 7.75 11.79
C GLN A 135 15.13 8.90 10.78
N ASN A 136 15.87 8.75 9.68
CA ASN A 136 15.93 9.77 8.64
C ASN A 136 14.60 9.86 7.90
N GLU A 137 14.01 8.72 7.53
CA GLU A 137 12.67 8.65 6.94
C GLU A 137 11.62 9.26 7.86
N PHE A 138 11.60 8.87 9.15
CA PHE A 138 10.65 9.41 10.11
C PHE A 138 10.65 10.95 10.12
N PHE A 139 11.84 11.56 10.19
CA PHE A 139 11.95 13.01 10.16
C PHE A 139 11.64 13.61 8.79
N ALA A 140 12.00 12.95 7.69
CA ALA A 140 11.69 13.44 6.34
C ALA A 140 10.17 13.50 6.13
N ILE A 141 9.47 12.43 6.52
CA ILE A 141 8.04 12.24 6.35
C ILE A 141 7.26 13.16 7.29
N THR A 142 7.51 13.10 8.60
CA THR A 142 6.71 13.88 9.56
C THR A 142 6.94 15.40 9.50
N ASN A 143 8.03 15.86 8.89
CA ASN A 143 8.26 17.29 8.62
C ASN A 143 7.83 17.74 7.23
N HIS A 144 7.40 16.82 6.36
CA HIS A 144 6.87 17.17 5.04
C HIS A 144 5.52 17.90 5.21
N PRO A 145 5.22 18.98 4.48
CA PRO A 145 4.05 19.83 4.75
C PRO A 145 2.69 19.15 4.50
N ASN A 146 2.64 18.14 3.62
CA ASN A 146 1.43 17.37 3.34
C ASN A 146 1.77 15.89 3.14
N VAL A 147 1.27 15.04 4.04
CA VAL A 147 1.44 13.58 3.98
C VAL A 147 0.10 12.88 4.10
N ILE A 148 -0.16 11.93 3.22
CA ILE A 148 -1.32 11.04 3.27
C ILE A 148 -0.82 9.67 3.76
N TYR A 149 -1.17 9.29 4.98
CA TYR A 149 -0.90 7.96 5.53
C TYR A 149 -2.05 7.05 5.13
N LEU A 150 -1.87 6.31 4.03
CA LEU A 150 -2.94 5.53 3.40
C LEU A 150 -3.23 4.22 4.15
N TYR A 151 -2.27 3.73 4.95
CA TYR A 151 -2.41 2.53 5.77
C TYR A 151 -2.16 2.86 7.24
N PRO A 152 -2.94 2.29 8.18
CA PRO A 152 -2.64 2.37 9.60
C PRO A 152 -1.33 1.68 9.97
N GLY A 153 -0.79 2.00 11.15
CA GLY A 153 0.46 1.41 11.64
C GLY A 153 1.72 1.97 10.98
N ALA A 154 1.61 3.04 10.19
CA ALA A 154 2.76 3.72 9.63
C ALA A 154 3.69 4.26 10.73
N LEU A 155 5.00 4.23 10.46
CA LEU A 155 6.06 4.74 11.33
C LEU A 155 6.10 4.08 12.73
N ASN A 156 5.64 2.84 12.83
CA ASN A 156 5.48 2.18 14.13
C ASN A 156 6.78 1.60 14.67
N SER A 157 7.69 1.12 13.82
CA SER A 157 8.94 0.46 14.23
C SER A 157 10.15 1.18 13.64
N LYS A 158 11.14 1.44 14.50
CA LYS A 158 12.42 2.05 14.14
C LYS A 158 13.43 0.98 13.78
N VAL A 159 13.93 1.04 12.55
CA VAL A 159 15.04 0.22 12.08
C VAL A 159 16.27 1.06 11.74
N LYS A 160 17.42 0.40 11.62
CA LYS A 160 18.67 0.99 11.13
C LYS A 160 19.22 0.16 9.99
N ILE A 161 19.63 0.81 8.90
CA ILE A 161 20.24 0.18 7.74
C ILE A 161 21.77 0.16 7.89
N ASN A 162 22.38 -0.98 7.58
CA ASN A 162 23.79 -1.10 7.25
C ASN A 162 23.92 -1.27 5.72
N TYR A 163 24.40 -0.23 5.05
CA TYR A 163 24.53 -0.22 3.59
C TYR A 163 25.68 -1.07 3.04
N GLU A 164 26.71 -1.36 3.86
CA GLU A 164 27.80 -2.23 3.46
C GLU A 164 27.32 -3.69 3.39
N ASP A 165 26.62 -4.12 4.43
CA ASP A 165 26.11 -5.50 4.56
C ASP A 165 24.73 -5.69 3.93
N GLN A 166 24.06 -4.59 3.55
CA GLN A 166 22.69 -4.55 3.02
C GLN A 166 21.70 -5.22 3.98
N THR A 167 21.84 -4.89 5.25
CA THR A 167 20.97 -5.39 6.33
C THR A 167 20.20 -4.26 6.97
N MET A 168 19.04 -4.58 7.55
CA MET A 168 18.36 -3.71 8.49
C MET A 168 18.24 -4.38 9.86
N THR A 169 18.32 -3.59 10.92
CA THR A 169 18.24 -4.04 12.31
C THR A 169 17.13 -3.30 13.04
N LEU A 170 16.26 -4.02 13.75
CA LEU A 170 15.27 -3.44 14.66
C LEU A 170 15.99 -2.73 15.82
N GLU A 171 15.77 -1.42 15.98
CA GLU A 171 16.30 -0.65 17.11
C GLU A 171 15.23 -0.46 18.20
N ARG A 172 13.97 -0.23 17.81
CA ARG A 172 12.88 0.06 18.74
C ARG A 172 11.52 -0.16 18.10
N GLY A 173 10.56 -0.72 18.82
CA GLY A 173 9.18 -0.91 18.34
C GLY A 173 8.29 -1.44 19.48
N PRO A 174 7.06 -1.90 19.18
CA PRO A 174 6.15 -2.41 20.19
C PRO A 174 6.82 -3.45 21.10
N SER A 175 6.82 -3.22 22.41
CA SER A 175 7.45 -4.11 23.39
C SER A 175 8.95 -4.41 23.17
N PHE A 176 9.68 -3.59 22.39
CA PHE A 176 11.10 -3.78 22.11
C PHE A 176 11.90 -2.45 22.14
N PRO A 177 13.08 -2.39 22.79
CA PRO A 177 13.68 -3.44 23.62
C PRO A 177 13.04 -3.58 25.02
N GLN A 178 12.09 -2.72 25.35
CA GLN A 178 11.39 -2.68 26.63
C GLN A 178 9.89 -2.87 26.42
N SER A 179 9.23 -3.59 27.33
CA SER A 179 7.82 -3.99 27.22
C SER A 179 6.83 -2.82 27.20
N GLU A 180 7.21 -1.67 27.76
CA GLU A 180 6.37 -0.47 27.86
C GLU A 180 6.36 0.38 26.58
N ILE A 181 7.24 0.08 25.63
CA ILE A 181 7.35 0.83 24.37
C ILE A 181 6.13 0.51 23.50
N LYS A 182 5.41 1.56 23.10
CA LYS A 182 4.25 1.45 22.22
C LYS A 182 4.63 1.46 20.74
N ASN A 183 5.50 2.39 20.35
CA ASN A 183 6.07 2.49 19.01
C ASN A 183 7.52 3.00 19.07
N GLY A 184 8.23 2.88 17.96
CA GLY A 184 9.65 3.15 17.77
C GLY A 184 10.06 4.61 17.92
N PHE A 185 9.13 5.56 17.79
CA PHE A 185 9.45 6.99 17.72
C PHE A 185 8.75 7.85 18.77
N ASP A 186 7.95 7.25 19.66
CA ASP A 186 7.02 7.96 20.56
C ASP A 186 6.09 8.91 19.80
N TRP A 187 5.71 8.51 18.57
CA TRP A 187 4.84 9.29 17.71
C TRP A 187 3.42 9.24 18.26
N ILE A 188 2.81 10.41 18.44
CA ILE A 188 1.51 10.56 19.11
C ILE A 188 0.32 10.18 18.24
N TYR A 189 0.52 10.09 16.91
CA TYR A 189 -0.51 9.77 15.92
C TYR A 189 -0.47 8.30 15.50
N ASP A 190 0.25 7.45 16.24
CA ASP A 190 0.25 6.01 16.03
C ASP A 190 -1.17 5.44 16.12
N ASN A 191 -1.61 4.83 15.02
CA ASN A 191 -2.92 4.22 14.85
C ASN A 191 -2.80 2.73 14.51
N SER A 192 -1.74 2.06 14.98
CA SER A 192 -1.54 0.62 14.72
C SER A 192 -2.65 -0.26 15.29
N ASP A 193 -3.43 0.23 16.26
CA ASP A 193 -4.56 -0.47 16.89
C ASP A 193 -5.74 -0.71 15.95
N ILE A 194 -5.82 0.02 14.83
CA ILE A 194 -6.86 -0.14 13.81
C ILE A 194 -6.38 -0.82 12.52
N SER A 195 -5.15 -1.32 12.49
CA SER A 195 -4.54 -1.99 11.31
C SER A 195 -5.34 -3.21 10.81
N GLU A 196 -6.04 -3.90 11.69
CA GLU A 196 -6.88 -5.07 11.38
C GLU A 196 -8.24 -4.70 10.76
N ASN A 197 -8.60 -3.41 10.67
CA ASN A 197 -9.84 -2.96 10.06
C ASN A 197 -9.73 -2.97 8.52
N ASN A 198 -9.88 -4.14 7.92
CA ASN A 198 -9.75 -4.35 6.47
C ASN A 198 -11.08 -4.30 5.69
N THR A 199 -12.24 -4.25 6.36
CA THR A 199 -13.52 -4.04 5.67
C THR A 199 -13.66 -2.60 5.19
N CYS A 200 -13.14 -1.66 5.99
CA CYS A 200 -12.99 -0.25 5.61
C CYS A 200 -14.33 0.41 5.17
N ASP A 201 -15.46 -0.03 5.74
CA ASP A 201 -16.81 0.36 5.31
C ASP A 201 -17.15 1.84 5.54
N ASN A 202 -16.58 2.43 6.61
CA ASN A 202 -16.81 3.83 7.01
C ASN A 202 -15.50 4.60 7.00
N TRP A 203 -14.75 4.47 5.91
CA TRP A 203 -13.46 5.10 5.75
C TRP A 203 -13.58 6.63 5.83
N THR A 204 -12.64 7.26 6.54
CA THR A 204 -12.46 8.72 6.57
C THR A 204 -10.98 9.04 6.76
N PHE A 205 -10.56 10.19 6.26
CA PHE A 205 -9.24 10.73 6.55
C PHE A 205 -9.28 11.65 7.78
N GLU A 206 -8.54 11.28 8.82
CA GLU A 206 -8.37 12.09 10.01
C GLU A 206 -7.20 13.05 9.84
N MET A 207 -7.42 14.33 10.12
CA MET A 207 -6.38 15.35 10.01
C MET A 207 -5.43 15.27 11.20
N ILE A 208 -4.13 15.26 10.92
CA ILE A 208 -3.06 15.37 11.90
C ILE A 208 -2.16 16.56 11.58
N TYR A 209 -1.16 16.82 12.41
CA TYR A 209 -0.15 17.81 12.06
C TYR A 209 0.60 17.38 10.79
N HIS A 210 0.54 18.23 9.76
CA HIS A 210 1.15 18.02 8.45
C HIS A 210 0.63 16.80 7.65
N GLY A 211 -0.61 16.37 7.86
CA GLY A 211 -1.14 15.29 7.04
C GLY A 211 -2.53 14.78 7.38
N TYR A 212 -2.86 13.66 6.75
CA TYR A 212 -4.13 12.97 6.81
C TYR A 212 -3.90 11.47 6.97
N MET A 213 -4.58 10.81 7.91
CA MET A 213 -4.48 9.37 8.13
C MET A 213 -5.79 8.68 7.80
N LEU A 214 -5.73 7.62 6.99
CA LEU A 214 -6.91 6.79 6.76
C LEU A 214 -7.21 5.97 8.02
N ASN A 215 -8.49 5.90 8.41
CA ASN A 215 -8.94 5.19 9.61
C ASN A 215 -9.25 3.68 9.38
N CYS A 216 -8.70 3.08 8.32
CA CYS A 216 -8.81 1.66 8.01
C CYS A 216 -7.74 1.23 6.99
N THR A 217 -7.57 -0.09 6.84
CA THR A 217 -6.66 -0.70 5.86
C THR A 217 -7.41 -0.88 4.53
N PRO A 218 -7.05 -0.14 3.46
CA PRO A 218 -7.87 -0.05 2.24
C PRO A 218 -7.59 -1.15 1.22
N GLU A 219 -6.88 -2.21 1.58
CA GLU A 219 -6.32 -3.19 0.64
C GLU A 219 -7.37 -3.80 -0.30
N TYR A 220 -8.55 -4.10 0.21
CA TYR A 220 -9.65 -4.68 -0.56
C TYR A 220 -10.61 -3.63 -1.14
N LEU A 221 -10.48 -2.36 -0.74
CA LEU A 221 -11.37 -1.28 -1.14
C LEU A 221 -10.79 -0.44 -2.29
N ILE A 222 -9.49 -0.18 -2.29
CA ILE A 222 -8.89 0.89 -3.10
C ILE A 222 -8.98 0.66 -4.61
N GLN A 223 -8.94 -0.59 -5.06
CA GLN A 223 -9.09 -0.93 -6.49
C GLN A 223 -10.54 -0.86 -6.99
N ASP A 224 -11.51 -0.76 -6.08
CA ASP A 224 -12.94 -0.81 -6.39
C ASP A 224 -13.67 0.50 -6.03
N SER A 225 -12.99 1.46 -5.37
CA SER A 225 -13.59 2.68 -4.85
C SER A 225 -13.12 3.93 -5.59
N GLU A 226 -13.90 4.36 -6.58
CA GLU A 226 -13.68 5.65 -7.26
C GLU A 226 -13.73 6.83 -6.27
N GLU A 227 -14.59 6.76 -5.26
CA GLU A 227 -14.72 7.80 -4.22
C GLU A 227 -13.44 7.95 -3.39
N LEU A 228 -12.83 6.83 -2.97
CA LEU A 228 -11.56 6.86 -2.24
C LEU A 228 -10.43 7.42 -3.10
N LEU A 229 -10.35 7.01 -4.38
CA LEU A 229 -9.33 7.52 -5.31
C LEU A 229 -9.48 9.03 -5.56
N LYS A 230 -10.72 9.51 -5.70
CA LYS A 230 -11.02 10.96 -5.80
C LYS A 230 -10.61 11.72 -4.55
N GLU A 231 -10.83 11.15 -3.37
CA GLU A 231 -10.43 11.78 -2.12
C GLU A 231 -8.91 11.83 -1.95
N ILE A 232 -8.19 10.76 -2.28
CA ILE A 232 -6.71 10.75 -2.29
C ILE A 232 -6.18 11.84 -3.22
N LYS A 233 -6.75 11.95 -4.42
CA LYS A 233 -6.42 13.01 -5.38
C LYS A 233 -6.70 14.40 -4.79
N ARG A 234 -7.88 14.62 -4.24
CA ARG A 234 -8.29 15.91 -3.65
C ARG A 234 -7.36 16.34 -2.53
N LEU A 235 -6.99 15.41 -1.63
CA LEU A 235 -6.05 15.68 -0.52
C LEU A 235 -4.63 15.98 -1.04
N SER A 236 -4.27 15.41 -2.19
CA SER A 236 -2.96 15.65 -2.82
C SER A 236 -2.84 17.00 -3.50
N GLU A 237 -3.96 17.71 -3.70
CA GLU A 237 -4.03 19.04 -4.33
C GLU A 237 -4.15 20.20 -3.33
N LEU A 238 -4.23 19.92 -2.02
CA LEU A 238 -4.32 20.91 -0.94
C LEU A 238 -2.99 21.64 -0.71
#